data_AF-A0A1I0JLF7-F1
#
_entry.id   AF-A0A1I0JLF7-F1
#
_cell.length_a   1.000
_cell.length_b   1.000
_cell.length_c   1.000
_cell.angle_alpha   90.00
_cell.angle_beta   90.00
_cell.angle_gamma   90.00
#
_symmetry.space_group_name_H-M   'P 1'
#
loop_
_entity.id
_entity.type
_entity.pdbx_description
1 polymer ?
#
loop_
_entity_poly.entity_id
_entity_poly.type
_entity_poly.pdbx_seq_one_letter_code
_entity_poly.pdbx_strand_id
1 'polypeptide(L)'
;MSKLKLNALGVTPQGPSSAYNQINTFSHQYDRGGSPINGKPSYTVDKAADYILRDHASWADSNKSGTIELTYTFLTSRPADFDRTLGTFSSFSALQQSQAKLSMQSWADVAKVTFTQANSGGDGHMTFGNYSGDNGGAAFAYLPDSGSYAGQSWYMINNGYQVNANPGTSNYGRQTLTHEIGHTLGLSHPGDYNAGNGNPTYADATYAQDTRGYSVMSYWSETNTGQNAKGAYASAPLLDDIAAVQKLYGANLATRAADTTYGFNSTADRDYYSATSTSSKLVFAVWDGGGKDTLDFSGYTSSQKINLNEASFSDVGGLVGNVSIAKGVVIENAIGGSGNDLIIGNGVANELRGGAGNDIIFGGGGADKLWGGTGADTFVFAASSDSRPSAPDQIMDFVSGQDKIDLSAMPEFATSHIPLTFVSAFSGTAGQAMLSQISTGSTLSIDLTGDRAADFMVNTVGQAATTDIVV
;
A
#
# COMPACT_ATOMS: atom_id res chain seq x y z
N MET A 1 -48.96 8.63 -39.76
CA MET A 1 -47.72 8.51 -38.96
C MET A 1 -48.01 7.54 -37.82
N SER A 2 -47.68 6.27 -37.98
CA SER A 2 -47.81 5.27 -36.93
C SER A 2 -46.74 5.54 -35.87
N LYS A 3 -47.17 5.74 -34.62
CA LYS A 3 -46.28 5.67 -33.46
C LYS A 3 -45.77 4.23 -33.39
N LEU A 4 -44.56 3.98 -33.87
CA LEU A 4 -43.83 2.78 -33.45
C LEU A 4 -43.69 2.88 -31.93
N LYS A 5 -44.38 2.00 -31.20
CA LYS A 5 -44.01 1.67 -29.83
C LYS A 5 -42.59 1.11 -29.92
N LEU A 6 -41.60 1.90 -29.51
CA LEU A 6 -40.31 1.34 -29.13
C LEU A 6 -40.63 0.44 -27.94
N ASN A 7 -40.67 -0.88 -28.16
CA ASN A 7 -40.73 -1.81 -27.04
C ASN A 7 -39.50 -1.51 -26.19
N ALA A 8 -39.72 -1.20 -24.92
CA ALA A 8 -38.62 -0.95 -24.00
C ALA A 8 -37.70 -2.19 -24.03
N LEU A 9 -36.45 -1.99 -24.45
CA LEU A 9 -35.42 -3.01 -24.36
C LEU A 9 -35.08 -3.13 -22.88
N GLY A 10 -35.62 -4.17 -22.25
CA GLY A 10 -35.28 -4.54 -20.88
C GLY A 10 -34.05 -5.45 -20.88
N VAL A 11 -33.09 -5.17 -20.02
CA VAL A 11 -31.96 -6.06 -19.71
C VAL A 11 -32.28 -6.76 -18.39
N THR A 12 -32.29 -8.09 -18.40
CA THR A 12 -32.60 -8.90 -17.22
C THR A 12 -31.34 -9.13 -16.39
N PRO A 13 -31.33 -8.79 -15.09
CA PRO A 13 -30.18 -9.00 -14.22
C PRO A 13 -29.73 -10.46 -14.18
N GLN A 14 -28.42 -10.69 -14.23
CA GLN A 14 -27.82 -12.03 -14.11
C GLN A 14 -27.12 -12.26 -12.76
N GLY A 15 -27.20 -11.28 -11.85
CA GLY A 15 -26.45 -11.27 -10.61
C GLY A 15 -25.00 -10.78 -10.81
N PRO A 16 -24.19 -10.71 -9.74
CA PRO A 16 -22.87 -10.09 -9.80
C PRO A 16 -21.95 -10.74 -10.83
N SER A 17 -21.38 -9.92 -11.71
CA SER A 17 -20.52 -10.36 -12.81
C SER A 17 -19.19 -10.96 -12.33
N SER A 18 -18.46 -11.60 -13.25
CA SER A 18 -17.07 -12.01 -12.99
C SER A 18 -16.12 -10.84 -12.76
N ALA A 19 -16.40 -9.66 -13.33
CA ALA A 19 -15.56 -8.47 -13.12
C ALA A 19 -15.73 -7.95 -11.69
N TYR A 20 -16.97 -7.79 -11.22
CA TYR A 20 -17.24 -7.42 -9.83
C TYR A 20 -16.73 -8.47 -8.84
N ASN A 21 -16.90 -9.76 -9.11
CA ASN A 21 -16.39 -10.81 -8.20
C ASN A 21 -14.87 -10.75 -8.04
N GLN A 22 -14.12 -10.32 -9.07
CA GLN A 22 -12.68 -10.10 -8.96
C GLN A 22 -12.36 -8.89 -8.07
N ILE A 23 -13.08 -7.78 -8.24
CA ILE A 23 -12.98 -6.59 -7.36
C ILE A 23 -13.25 -6.98 -5.91
N ASN A 24 -14.39 -7.62 -5.64
CA ASN A 24 -14.80 -8.05 -4.30
C ASN A 24 -13.83 -9.07 -3.69
N THR A 25 -13.29 -9.99 -4.48
CA THR A 25 -12.28 -10.94 -3.98
C THR A 25 -11.00 -10.21 -3.59
N PHE A 26 -10.53 -9.29 -4.44
CA PHE A 26 -9.29 -8.57 -4.19
C PHE A 26 -9.40 -7.55 -3.04
N SER A 27 -10.53 -6.85 -2.92
CA SER A 27 -10.78 -5.90 -1.81
C SER A 27 -10.69 -6.57 -0.44
N HIS A 28 -10.99 -7.87 -0.36
CA HIS A 28 -10.94 -8.67 0.86
C HIS A 28 -9.74 -9.63 0.95
N GLN A 29 -8.82 -9.61 -0.03
CA GLN A 29 -7.72 -10.58 -0.11
C GLN A 29 -6.78 -10.51 1.10
N TYR A 30 -6.62 -9.32 1.69
CA TYR A 30 -5.68 -9.05 2.79
C TYR A 30 -6.38 -8.57 4.07
N ASP A 31 -7.67 -8.87 4.21
CA ASP A 31 -8.44 -8.51 5.41
C ASP A 31 -7.79 -9.05 6.68
N ARG A 32 -7.75 -8.20 7.71
CA ARG A 32 -7.11 -8.49 8.99
C ARG A 32 -7.92 -7.97 10.17
N GLY A 33 -7.73 -8.59 11.34
CA GLY A 33 -8.49 -8.25 12.56
C GLY A 33 -9.75 -9.08 12.80
N GLY A 34 -10.11 -9.95 11.85
CA GLY A 34 -11.25 -10.86 11.91
C GLY A 34 -10.85 -12.29 12.32
N SER A 35 -11.32 -13.26 11.53
CA SER A 35 -11.06 -14.69 11.76
C SER A 35 -9.57 -15.04 11.83
N PRO A 36 -9.20 -16.10 12.58
CA PRO A 36 -7.83 -16.58 12.63
C PRO A 36 -7.27 -16.93 11.24
N ILE A 37 -5.99 -16.64 11.02
CA ILE A 37 -5.25 -16.97 9.79
C ILE A 37 -4.09 -17.89 10.19
N ASN A 38 -3.92 -19.01 9.49
CA ASN A 38 -2.89 -20.02 9.78
C ASN A 38 -2.88 -20.49 11.25
N GLY A 39 -4.06 -20.60 11.87
CA GLY A 39 -4.20 -21.02 13.27
C GLY A 39 -3.82 -19.96 14.31
N LYS A 40 -3.58 -18.71 13.90
CA LYS A 40 -3.20 -17.59 14.78
C LYS A 40 -4.28 -16.50 14.78
N PRO A 41 -4.41 -15.73 15.87
CA PRO A 41 -5.21 -14.51 15.85
C PRO A 41 -4.79 -13.58 14.70
N SER A 42 -5.78 -13.03 13.99
CA SER A 42 -5.57 -11.99 12.99
C SER A 42 -5.64 -10.64 13.67
N TYR A 43 -4.56 -9.86 13.64
CA TYR A 43 -4.50 -8.54 14.30
C TYR A 43 -4.81 -7.45 13.29
N THR A 44 -5.50 -6.39 13.71
CA THR A 44 -5.56 -5.13 12.95
C THR A 44 -4.19 -4.45 12.96
N VAL A 45 -3.99 -3.45 12.09
CA VAL A 45 -2.77 -2.61 12.09
C VAL A 45 -2.51 -2.02 13.47
N ASP A 46 -3.55 -1.47 14.14
CA ASP A 46 -3.39 -0.87 15.47
C ASP A 46 -2.95 -1.89 16.53
N LYS A 47 -3.55 -3.10 16.53
CA LYS A 47 -3.19 -4.16 17.49
C LYS A 47 -1.77 -4.68 17.27
N ALA A 48 -1.35 -4.81 16.00
CA ALA A 48 0.02 -5.17 15.67
C ALA A 48 1.00 -4.09 16.16
N ALA A 49 0.69 -2.82 15.90
CA ALA A 49 1.49 -1.69 16.39
C ALA A 49 1.59 -1.66 17.93
N ASP A 50 0.47 -1.88 18.65
CA ASP A 50 0.51 -1.97 20.13
C ASP A 50 1.40 -3.12 20.62
N TYR A 51 1.38 -4.26 19.92
CA TYR A 51 2.17 -5.43 20.30
C TYR A 51 3.67 -5.28 19.98
N ILE A 52 4.01 -4.62 18.87
CA ILE A 52 5.40 -4.23 18.54
C ILE A 52 5.97 -3.31 19.64
N LEU A 53 5.14 -2.46 20.24
CA LEU A 53 5.52 -1.50 21.28
C LEU A 53 5.36 -2.02 22.72
N ARG A 54 5.18 -3.34 22.90
CA ARG A 54 4.86 -3.93 24.21
C ARG A 54 5.90 -3.69 25.30
N ASP A 55 7.15 -3.40 24.93
CA ASP A 55 8.24 -3.13 25.86
C ASP A 55 8.22 -1.68 26.39
N HIS A 56 7.38 -0.82 25.82
CA HIS A 56 7.20 0.58 26.23
C HIS A 56 8.51 1.42 26.25
N ALA A 57 9.51 1.02 25.46
CA ALA A 57 10.76 1.75 25.29
C ALA A 57 10.61 2.85 24.25
N SER A 58 11.07 4.07 24.56
CA SER A 58 11.04 5.21 23.65
C SER A 58 12.06 6.28 24.05
N TRP A 59 12.46 7.11 23.09
CA TRP A 59 13.19 8.34 23.39
C TRP A 59 12.23 9.41 23.91
N ALA A 60 12.72 10.25 24.82
CA ALA A 60 11.96 11.37 25.37
C ALA A 60 12.32 12.68 24.66
N ASP A 61 11.31 13.43 24.20
CA ASP A 61 11.47 14.82 23.72
C ASP A 61 11.88 15.73 24.89
N SER A 62 13.19 15.78 25.14
CA SER A 62 13.77 16.41 26.32
C SER A 62 13.77 17.93 26.18
N ASN A 63 13.88 18.42 24.94
CA ASN A 63 13.86 19.85 24.63
C ASN A 63 12.46 20.40 24.32
N LYS A 64 11.43 19.54 24.26
CA LYS A 64 10.02 19.88 23.98
C LYS A 64 9.83 20.54 22.62
N SER A 65 10.62 20.13 21.63
CA SER A 65 10.53 20.64 20.26
C SER A 65 9.31 20.10 19.51
N GLY A 66 8.70 19.01 20.00
CA GLY A 66 7.65 18.26 19.30
C GLY A 66 8.20 17.29 18.25
N THR A 67 9.51 17.04 18.25
CA THR A 67 10.24 16.11 17.38
C THR A 67 11.35 15.44 18.19
N ILE A 68 11.58 14.15 18.00
CA ILE A 68 12.73 13.48 18.62
C ILE A 68 13.99 13.78 17.80
N GLU A 69 14.93 14.52 18.38
CA GLU A 69 16.17 14.91 17.72
C GLU A 69 17.31 13.95 18.09
N LEU A 70 17.58 12.96 17.24
CA LEU A 70 18.65 11.98 17.49
C LEU A 70 19.94 12.39 16.79
N THR A 71 21.06 12.23 17.49
CA THR A 71 22.39 12.33 16.87
C THR A 71 22.95 10.94 16.58
N TYR A 72 23.85 10.81 15.59
CA TYR A 72 24.50 9.53 15.32
C TYR A 72 25.99 9.64 14.95
N THR A 73 26.73 8.56 15.24
CA THR A 73 28.14 8.39 14.83
C THR A 73 28.38 7.00 14.23
N PHE A 74 29.15 6.94 13.14
CA PHE A 74 29.77 5.69 12.68
C PHE A 74 31.10 5.50 13.42
N LEU A 75 31.21 4.43 14.20
CA LEU A 75 32.38 4.19 15.04
C LEU A 75 33.63 4.02 14.16
N THR A 76 34.68 4.80 14.45
CA THR A 76 35.97 4.76 13.71
C THR A 76 37.03 3.91 14.40
N SER A 77 36.80 3.54 15.66
CA SER A 77 37.69 2.71 16.48
C SER A 77 36.86 1.90 17.45
N ARG A 78 37.38 0.74 17.88
CA ARG A 78 36.73 -0.13 18.86
C ARG A 78 36.43 0.66 20.16
N PRO A 79 35.15 0.74 20.59
CA PRO A 79 34.79 1.31 21.89
C PRO A 79 35.45 0.60 23.07
N ALA A 80 35.60 1.30 24.20
CA ALA A 80 36.22 0.73 25.39
C ALA A 80 35.40 -0.43 26.01
N ASP A 81 34.07 -0.34 25.88
CA ASP A 81 33.05 -1.27 26.35
C ASP A 81 32.63 -2.31 25.31
N PHE A 82 33.33 -2.38 24.15
CA PHE A 82 33.08 -3.40 23.14
C PHE A 82 33.23 -4.82 23.71
N ASP A 83 32.16 -5.61 23.62
CA ASP A 83 32.18 -7.01 24.04
C ASP A 83 33.15 -7.81 23.16
N ARG A 84 34.23 -8.29 23.77
CA ARG A 84 35.29 -9.04 23.08
C ARG A 84 34.84 -10.41 22.60
N THR A 85 33.73 -10.95 23.12
CA THR A 85 33.15 -12.20 22.61
C THR A 85 32.59 -12.03 21.19
N LEU A 86 32.27 -10.79 20.78
CA LEU A 86 31.84 -10.44 19.42
C LEU A 86 32.98 -10.42 18.39
N GLY A 87 34.20 -10.85 18.78
CA GLY A 87 35.32 -10.98 17.87
C GLY A 87 35.98 -9.65 17.52
N THR A 88 36.19 -9.40 16.22
CA THR A 88 36.94 -8.24 15.75
C THR A 88 36.00 -7.11 15.36
N PHE A 89 36.25 -5.93 15.92
CA PHE A 89 35.62 -4.68 15.50
C PHE A 89 36.06 -4.28 14.09
N SER A 90 35.13 -3.79 13.28
CA SER A 90 35.46 -2.98 12.11
C SER A 90 34.49 -1.80 11.94
N SER A 91 34.99 -0.69 11.42
CA SER A 91 34.18 0.49 11.12
C SER A 91 33.26 0.22 9.93
N PHE A 92 32.15 0.96 9.86
CA PHE A 92 31.28 0.93 8.67
C PHE A 92 32.02 1.41 7.42
N SER A 93 31.89 0.66 6.33
CA SER A 93 32.36 1.07 5.00
C SER A 93 31.56 2.27 4.48
N ALA A 94 32.08 2.98 3.46
CA ALA A 94 31.36 4.10 2.86
C ALA A 94 29.97 3.70 2.31
N LEU A 95 29.86 2.48 1.76
CA LEU A 95 28.57 1.92 1.31
C LEU A 95 27.62 1.71 2.50
N GLN A 96 28.08 1.09 3.58
CA GLN A 96 27.25 0.89 4.78
C GLN A 96 26.79 2.24 5.37
N GLN A 97 27.67 3.23 5.46
CA GLN A 97 27.31 4.57 5.94
C GLN A 97 26.25 5.24 5.06
N SER A 98 26.39 5.15 3.73
CA SER A 98 25.40 5.69 2.80
C SER A 98 24.04 5.01 2.95
N GLN A 99 24.02 3.69 3.09
CA GLN A 99 22.77 2.93 3.21
C GLN A 99 22.11 3.11 4.58
N ALA A 100 22.89 3.22 5.65
CA ALA A 100 22.38 3.54 6.99
C ALA A 100 21.70 4.91 7.02
N LYS A 101 22.26 5.90 6.32
CA LYS A 101 21.62 7.23 6.17
C LYS A 101 20.27 7.14 5.47
N LEU A 102 20.15 6.33 4.42
CA LEU A 102 18.87 6.13 3.73
C LEU A 102 17.84 5.36 4.59
N SER A 103 18.29 4.40 5.42
CA SER A 103 17.41 3.73 6.38
C SER A 103 16.96 4.65 7.52
N MET A 104 17.84 5.52 8.04
CA MET A 104 17.43 6.56 9.00
C MET A 104 16.45 7.55 8.36
N GLN A 105 16.71 7.95 7.11
CA GLN A 105 15.82 8.85 6.36
C GLN A 105 14.42 8.24 6.19
N SER A 106 14.29 6.94 5.92
CA SER A 106 12.97 6.32 5.77
C SER A 106 12.17 6.23 7.08
N TRP A 107 12.83 6.17 8.25
CA TRP A 107 12.17 6.31 9.55
C TRP A 107 11.75 7.76 9.83
N ALA A 108 12.62 8.73 9.55
CA ALA A 108 12.31 10.17 9.69
C ALA A 108 11.21 10.65 8.74
N ASP A 109 11.07 10.00 7.59
CA ASP A 109 9.98 10.28 6.66
C ASP A 109 8.61 10.02 7.28
N VAL A 110 8.47 8.97 8.10
CA VAL A 110 7.15 8.51 8.55
C VAL A 110 6.75 9.00 9.95
N ALA A 111 7.73 9.38 10.78
CA ALA A 111 7.49 9.87 12.14
C ALA A 111 8.31 11.11 12.47
N LYS A 112 7.92 11.85 13.52
CA LYS A 112 8.64 13.07 13.95
C LYS A 112 9.93 12.73 14.70
N VAL A 113 10.89 12.19 13.96
CA VAL A 113 12.26 11.92 14.40
C VAL A 113 13.24 12.49 13.38
N THR A 114 14.33 13.07 13.84
CA THR A 114 15.41 13.57 12.96
C THR A 114 16.74 12.92 13.33
N PHE A 115 17.62 12.77 12.34
CA PHE A 115 18.93 12.15 12.51
C PHE A 115 20.02 13.09 12.03
N THR A 116 20.87 13.54 12.96
CA THR A 116 21.98 14.45 12.67
C THR A 116 23.32 13.81 13.01
N GLN A 117 24.27 13.78 12.07
CA GLN A 117 25.60 13.24 12.35
C GLN A 117 26.36 14.19 13.29
N ALA A 118 26.64 13.78 14.52
CA ALA A 118 27.34 14.56 15.54
C ALA A 118 27.94 13.62 16.60
N ASN A 119 28.96 14.07 17.33
CA ASN A 119 29.67 13.23 18.31
C ASN A 119 28.81 12.80 19.52
N SER A 120 27.78 13.58 19.87
CA SER A 120 26.81 13.33 20.95
C SER A 120 25.74 14.43 20.93
N GLY A 121 24.68 14.29 21.73
CA GLY A 121 23.65 15.30 21.95
C GLY A 121 22.29 14.90 21.39
N GLY A 122 21.36 15.86 21.32
CA GLY A 122 19.96 15.59 21.01
C GLY A 122 19.22 14.93 22.18
N ASP A 123 18.05 14.38 21.88
CA ASP A 123 17.25 13.55 22.80
C ASP A 123 17.84 12.16 23.02
N GLY A 124 18.76 11.75 22.13
CA GLY A 124 19.45 10.47 22.16
C GLY A 124 20.62 10.42 21.19
N HIS A 125 21.56 9.51 21.43
CA HIS A 125 22.71 9.29 20.56
C HIS A 125 22.76 7.84 20.07
N MET A 126 22.98 7.66 18.77
CA MET A 126 23.06 6.36 18.13
C MET A 126 24.47 6.06 17.62
N THR A 127 24.88 4.80 17.67
CA THR A 127 26.17 4.37 17.13
C THR A 127 26.05 3.12 16.27
N PHE A 128 26.86 3.07 15.22
CA PHE A 128 26.90 1.96 14.26
C PHE A 128 28.31 1.39 14.18
N GLY A 129 28.44 0.05 14.26
CA GLY A 129 29.72 -0.63 14.12
C GLY A 129 29.56 -2.08 13.66
N ASN A 130 30.64 -2.67 13.13
CA ASN A 130 30.65 -4.08 12.74
C ASN A 130 31.39 -4.94 13.77
N TYR A 131 31.00 -6.21 13.83
CA TYR A 131 31.68 -7.26 14.60
C TYR A 131 31.86 -8.52 13.75
N SER A 132 32.65 -9.50 14.20
CA SER A 132 32.99 -10.67 13.38
C SER A 132 32.66 -12.02 14.00
N GLY A 133 32.47 -12.07 15.33
CA GLY A 133 32.10 -13.29 16.05
C GLY A 133 30.65 -13.66 15.78
N ASP A 134 30.36 -14.94 15.63
CA ASP A 134 28.98 -15.42 15.49
C ASP A 134 28.34 -15.53 16.87
N ASN A 135 27.26 -14.77 17.09
CA ASN A 135 26.45 -14.81 18.31
C ASN A 135 25.04 -15.38 18.05
N GLY A 136 24.82 -16.00 16.88
CA GLY A 136 23.54 -16.57 16.45
C GLY A 136 22.66 -15.61 15.66
N GLY A 137 23.03 -14.33 15.53
CA GLY A 137 22.29 -13.31 14.78
C GLY A 137 23.12 -12.62 13.68
N ALA A 138 22.43 -12.06 12.68
CA ALA A 138 23.08 -11.28 11.62
C ALA A 138 23.50 -9.88 12.08
N ALA A 139 22.77 -9.32 13.04
CA ALA A 139 22.98 -8.04 13.68
C ALA A 139 22.20 -8.03 15.01
N PHE A 140 22.42 -7.00 15.83
CA PHE A 140 21.60 -6.72 17.00
C PHE A 140 21.67 -5.23 17.35
N ALA A 141 20.68 -4.77 18.12
CA ALA A 141 20.61 -3.42 18.63
C ALA A 141 19.94 -3.40 20.01
N TYR A 142 20.01 -2.25 20.67
CA TYR A 142 19.43 -2.03 21.99
C TYR A 142 18.28 -1.04 21.92
N LEU A 143 17.19 -1.36 22.62
CA LEU A 143 16.05 -0.47 22.82
C LEU A 143 16.48 0.82 23.58
N PRO A 144 15.73 1.94 23.44
CA PRO A 144 16.05 3.22 24.07
C PRO A 144 16.22 3.20 25.60
N ASP A 145 15.65 2.22 26.30
CA ASP A 145 15.68 2.08 27.76
C ASP A 145 16.88 1.25 28.28
N SER A 146 17.79 0.83 27.40
CA SER A 146 18.94 -0.04 27.71
C SER A 146 20.13 0.67 28.40
N GLY A 147 19.90 1.79 29.07
CA GLY A 147 20.93 2.55 29.79
C GLY A 147 22.09 3.00 28.88
N SER A 148 23.33 2.67 29.23
CA SER A 148 24.52 3.07 28.44
C SER A 148 24.62 2.42 27.06
N TYR A 149 23.82 1.39 26.79
CA TYR A 149 23.77 0.71 25.49
C TYR A 149 22.69 1.28 24.55
N ALA A 150 21.81 2.17 25.05
CA ALA A 150 20.75 2.76 24.24
C ALA A 150 21.31 3.40 22.96
N GLY A 151 20.67 3.12 21.82
CA GLY A 151 21.08 3.64 20.51
C GLY A 151 22.24 2.91 19.83
N GLN A 152 22.84 1.90 20.47
CA GLN A 152 23.87 1.09 19.80
C GLN A 152 23.25 0.04 18.87
N SER A 153 23.82 -0.11 17.68
CA SER A 153 23.52 -1.17 16.71
C SER A 153 24.79 -1.76 16.11
N TRP A 154 24.82 -3.09 15.98
CA TRP A 154 26.00 -3.88 15.67
C TRP A 154 25.70 -4.90 14.56
N TYR A 155 26.60 -5.00 13.57
CA TYR A 155 26.35 -5.76 12.34
C TYR A 155 27.47 -6.77 12.07
N MET A 156 27.11 -8.05 11.92
CA MET A 156 28.10 -9.10 11.73
C MET A 156 28.68 -9.07 10.31
N ILE A 157 30.01 -9.12 10.20
CA ILE A 157 30.74 -9.36 8.95
C ILE A 157 31.91 -10.31 9.23
N ASN A 158 31.90 -11.48 8.58
CA ASN A 158 33.01 -12.43 8.62
C ASN A 158 33.04 -13.29 7.34
N ASN A 159 34.00 -14.20 7.21
CA ASN A 159 34.12 -15.02 6.00
C ASN A 159 32.89 -15.91 5.71
N GLY A 160 32.08 -16.23 6.72
CA GLY A 160 30.84 -17.01 6.58
C GLY A 160 29.59 -16.16 6.34
N TYR A 161 29.65 -14.84 6.59
CA TYR A 161 28.51 -13.94 6.47
C TYR A 161 28.92 -12.57 5.93
N GLN A 162 28.55 -12.28 4.68
CA GLN A 162 28.93 -11.07 3.93
C GLN A 162 27.74 -10.17 3.56
N VAL A 163 26.53 -10.51 3.98
CA VAL A 163 25.31 -9.79 3.58
C VAL A 163 25.34 -8.34 4.03
N ASN A 164 25.78 -8.07 5.27
CA ASN A 164 25.90 -6.72 5.82
C ASN A 164 27.06 -5.89 5.21
N ALA A 165 27.97 -6.51 4.46
CA ALA A 165 29.05 -5.79 3.80
C ALA A 165 28.58 -5.04 2.55
N ASN A 166 27.47 -5.48 1.94
CA ASN A 166 26.95 -4.94 0.68
C ASN A 166 25.44 -4.62 0.77
N PRO A 167 25.01 -3.75 1.72
CA PRO A 167 23.62 -3.31 1.79
C PRO A 167 23.25 -2.54 0.52
N GLY A 168 22.03 -2.74 0.06
CA GLY A 168 21.50 -2.07 -1.13
C GLY A 168 19.99 -2.24 -1.23
N THR A 169 19.34 -1.38 -2.02
CA THR A 169 17.88 -1.38 -2.19
C THR A 169 17.36 -2.79 -2.52
N SER A 170 16.27 -3.14 -1.86
CA SER A 170 15.57 -4.42 -1.98
C SER A 170 16.33 -5.67 -1.50
N ASN A 171 17.49 -5.53 -0.84
CA ASN A 171 18.26 -6.66 -0.31
C ASN A 171 18.21 -6.78 1.23
N TYR A 172 18.59 -7.95 1.74
CA TYR A 172 18.51 -8.24 3.17
C TYR A 172 19.43 -7.34 4.00
N GLY A 173 20.63 -7.00 3.52
CA GLY A 173 21.55 -6.12 4.26
C GLY A 173 20.97 -4.72 4.51
N ARG A 174 20.22 -4.17 3.54
CA ARG A 174 19.50 -2.90 3.74
C ARG A 174 18.31 -3.05 4.68
N GLN A 175 17.56 -4.15 4.61
CA GLN A 175 16.50 -4.43 5.58
C GLN A 175 17.05 -4.57 7.01
N THR A 176 18.19 -5.24 7.20
CA THR A 176 18.87 -5.35 8.51
C THR A 176 19.21 -3.98 9.09
N LEU A 177 19.71 -3.04 8.27
CA LEU A 177 19.93 -1.67 8.74
C LEU A 177 18.63 -1.02 9.25
N THR A 178 17.56 -1.10 8.46
CA THR A 178 16.24 -0.53 8.82
C THR A 178 15.66 -1.20 10.08
N HIS A 179 15.82 -2.52 10.20
CA HIS A 179 15.40 -3.33 11.35
C HIS A 179 16.11 -2.91 12.64
N GLU A 180 17.45 -2.90 12.65
CA GLU A 180 18.20 -2.53 13.84
C GLU A 180 17.96 -1.08 14.25
N ILE A 181 17.77 -0.17 13.28
CA ILE A 181 17.36 1.20 13.59
C ILE A 181 15.97 1.21 14.25
N GLY A 182 15.02 0.38 13.79
CA GLY A 182 13.72 0.20 14.43
C GLY A 182 13.83 -0.19 15.92
N HIS A 183 14.72 -1.13 16.26
CA HIS A 183 15.03 -1.45 17.66
C HIS A 183 15.55 -0.24 18.42
N THR A 184 16.53 0.50 17.87
CA THR A 184 17.05 1.71 18.53
C THR A 184 16.00 2.82 18.68
N LEU A 185 14.89 2.75 17.96
CA LEU A 185 13.74 3.66 18.06
C LEU A 185 12.67 3.13 19.02
N GLY A 186 12.77 1.90 19.55
CA GLY A 186 11.83 1.35 20.53
C GLY A 186 10.87 0.29 19.99
N LEU A 187 11.06 -0.20 18.77
CA LEU A 187 10.20 -1.25 18.20
C LEU A 187 10.82 -2.61 18.48
N SER A 188 10.04 -3.53 19.03
CA SER A 188 10.46 -4.92 19.26
C SER A 188 10.04 -5.83 18.11
N HIS A 189 10.57 -7.06 18.06
CA HIS A 189 10.03 -8.08 17.15
C HIS A 189 8.53 -8.29 17.41
N PRO A 190 7.70 -8.58 16.40
CA PRO A 190 6.26 -8.82 16.59
C PRO A 190 5.88 -10.16 17.26
N GLY A 191 6.84 -10.79 17.96
CA GLY A 191 6.68 -11.97 18.81
C GLY A 191 7.85 -12.09 19.79
N ASP A 192 7.74 -12.99 20.76
CA ASP A 192 8.76 -13.23 21.79
C ASP A 192 9.80 -14.25 21.29
N TYR A 193 10.55 -13.86 20.26
CA TYR A 193 11.65 -14.65 19.70
C TYR A 193 12.90 -13.79 19.49
N ASN A 194 14.05 -14.45 19.49
CA ASN A 194 15.33 -13.80 19.22
C ASN A 194 16.28 -14.78 18.52
N ALA A 195 17.10 -14.28 17.60
CA ALA A 195 18.15 -15.07 16.97
C ALA A 195 19.16 -15.58 18.03
N GLY A 196 19.67 -16.79 17.83
CA GLY A 196 20.56 -17.45 18.81
C GLY A 196 19.87 -18.03 20.06
N ASN A 197 18.57 -17.78 20.28
CA ASN A 197 17.80 -18.38 21.37
C ASN A 197 16.83 -19.46 20.86
N GLY A 198 17.29 -20.71 20.87
CA GLY A 198 16.53 -21.84 20.34
C GLY A 198 16.41 -21.79 18.80
N ASN A 199 15.38 -22.44 18.26
CA ASN A 199 15.09 -22.50 16.83
C ASN A 199 13.67 -21.97 16.57
N PRO A 200 13.43 -20.66 16.73
CA PRO A 200 12.09 -20.11 16.55
C PRO A 200 11.63 -20.29 15.11
N THR A 201 10.33 -20.51 14.95
CA THR A 201 9.65 -20.66 13.66
C THR A 201 8.45 -19.73 13.61
N TYR A 202 7.83 -19.57 12.44
CA TYR A 202 6.57 -18.84 12.33
C TYR A 202 5.46 -19.47 13.20
N ALA A 203 5.55 -20.75 13.59
CA ALA A 203 4.62 -21.34 14.55
C ALA A 203 4.64 -20.63 15.92
N ASP A 204 5.76 -20.01 16.27
CA ASP A 204 5.98 -19.26 17.51
C ASP A 204 5.53 -17.79 17.43
N ALA A 205 5.13 -17.32 16.24
CA ALA A 205 4.59 -15.97 16.06
C ALA A 205 3.26 -15.78 16.82
N THR A 206 3.11 -14.62 17.48
CA THR A 206 1.95 -14.29 18.33
C THR A 206 0.67 -14.09 17.52
N TYR A 207 0.77 -13.43 16.36
CA TYR A 207 -0.36 -13.14 15.47
C TYR A 207 0.02 -13.44 14.01
N ALA A 208 -0.99 -13.60 13.16
CA ALA A 208 -0.76 -14.07 11.79
C ALA A 208 0.06 -13.11 10.92
N GLN A 209 -0.14 -11.80 11.10
CA GLN A 209 0.54 -10.78 10.31
C GLN A 209 1.97 -10.47 10.79
N ASP A 210 2.51 -11.24 11.74
CA ASP A 210 3.95 -11.21 12.03
C ASP A 210 4.71 -11.86 10.87
N THR A 211 4.89 -11.11 9.78
CA THR A 211 5.71 -11.47 8.63
C THR A 211 6.36 -10.22 8.05
N ARG A 212 7.40 -10.43 7.24
CA ARG A 212 8.06 -9.40 6.43
C ARG A 212 7.19 -8.83 5.32
N GLY A 213 5.92 -9.25 5.21
CA GLY A 213 4.89 -8.59 4.42
C GLY A 213 4.29 -7.37 5.12
N TYR A 214 4.36 -7.29 6.45
CA TYR A 214 3.72 -6.23 7.25
C TYR A 214 4.69 -5.44 8.12
N SER A 215 5.79 -6.06 8.57
CA SER A 215 6.78 -5.43 9.43
C SER A 215 8.21 -5.88 9.10
N VAL A 216 9.13 -4.93 8.95
CA VAL A 216 10.57 -5.22 8.84
C VAL A 216 11.15 -5.76 10.15
N MET A 217 10.44 -5.61 11.27
CA MET A 217 10.80 -6.19 12.56
C MET A 217 10.56 -7.71 12.63
N SER A 218 9.85 -8.28 11.65
CA SER A 218 9.55 -9.71 11.63
C SER A 218 10.71 -10.58 11.13
N TYR A 219 10.84 -11.79 11.68
CA TYR A 219 11.74 -12.82 11.17
C TYR A 219 11.14 -13.63 10.02
N TRP A 220 9.82 -13.62 9.89
CA TRP A 220 9.11 -14.61 9.09
C TRP A 220 8.87 -14.13 7.67
N SER A 221 9.05 -15.03 6.69
CA SER A 221 8.78 -14.71 5.29
C SER A 221 7.33 -14.29 5.08
N GLU A 222 7.15 -13.31 4.21
CA GLU A 222 5.88 -12.80 3.70
C GLU A 222 5.00 -13.92 3.10
N THR A 223 5.59 -15.01 2.62
CA THR A 223 4.83 -16.14 2.05
C THR A 223 3.96 -16.85 3.08
N ASN A 224 4.23 -16.70 4.38
CA ASN A 224 3.34 -17.26 5.41
C ASN A 224 1.95 -16.63 5.34
N THR A 225 1.81 -15.40 4.85
CA THR A 225 0.54 -14.66 4.78
C THR A 225 0.03 -14.46 3.35
N GLY A 226 0.58 -15.20 2.38
CA GLY A 226 0.12 -15.20 0.99
C GLY A 226 0.79 -14.17 0.09
N GLN A 227 1.60 -13.26 0.63
CA GLN A 227 2.43 -12.34 -0.15
C GLN A 227 3.63 -13.08 -0.79
N ASN A 228 4.25 -12.44 -1.80
CA ASN A 228 5.45 -12.95 -2.44
C ASN A 228 6.28 -11.81 -3.05
N ALA A 229 7.39 -11.49 -2.39
CA ALA A 229 8.34 -10.46 -2.84
C ALA A 229 9.40 -11.01 -3.82
N LYS A 230 9.31 -12.29 -4.20
CA LYS A 230 10.26 -12.99 -5.09
C LYS A 230 11.72 -12.79 -4.67
N GLY A 231 11.98 -12.88 -3.38
CA GLY A 231 13.32 -12.75 -2.77
C GLY A 231 13.82 -11.31 -2.59
N ALA A 232 12.99 -10.30 -2.88
CA ALA A 232 13.25 -8.92 -2.48
C ALA A 232 12.86 -8.71 -0.99
N TYR A 233 13.50 -7.73 -0.36
CA TYR A 233 13.26 -7.34 1.03
C TYR A 233 12.91 -5.86 1.12
N ALA A 234 11.89 -5.49 1.90
CA ALA A 234 11.55 -4.09 2.12
C ALA A 234 12.74 -3.33 2.71
N SER A 235 13.10 -2.20 2.09
CA SER A 235 14.23 -1.35 2.51
C SER A 235 13.82 -0.24 3.49
N ALA A 236 12.52 -0.02 3.67
CA ALA A 236 11.91 1.01 4.49
C ALA A 236 10.83 0.40 5.40
N PRO A 237 10.36 1.13 6.42
CA PRO A 237 9.26 0.70 7.27
C PRO A 237 8.03 0.26 6.46
N LEU A 238 7.41 -0.85 6.86
CA LEU A 238 6.17 -1.38 6.30
C LEU A 238 4.95 -0.92 7.11
N LEU A 239 3.75 -1.36 6.72
CA LEU A 239 2.47 -0.90 7.25
C LEU A 239 2.40 -0.91 8.80
N ASP A 240 2.80 -2.00 9.44
CA ASP A 240 2.72 -2.13 10.90
C ASP A 240 3.85 -1.35 11.60
N ASP A 241 5.01 -1.24 10.95
CA ASP A 241 6.15 -0.45 11.45
C ASP A 241 5.82 1.04 11.50
N ILE A 242 5.21 1.56 10.43
CA ILE A 242 4.78 2.95 10.31
C ILE A 242 3.78 3.28 11.43
N ALA A 243 2.76 2.44 11.61
CA ALA A 243 1.78 2.63 12.67
C ALA A 243 2.42 2.59 14.08
N ALA A 244 3.37 1.69 14.31
CA ALA A 244 4.08 1.59 15.59
C ALA A 244 4.93 2.85 15.88
N VAL A 245 5.83 3.23 14.96
CA VAL A 245 6.70 4.39 15.20
C VAL A 245 5.92 5.70 15.29
N GLN A 246 4.79 5.83 14.58
CA GLN A 246 3.90 6.99 14.71
C GLN A 246 3.14 7.02 16.04
N LYS A 247 2.83 5.87 16.66
CA LYS A 247 2.29 5.84 18.02
C LYS A 247 3.30 6.35 19.06
N LEU A 248 4.60 6.11 18.84
CA LEU A 248 5.66 6.64 19.71
C LEU A 248 5.89 8.13 19.51
N TYR A 249 6.09 8.56 18.26
CA TYR A 249 6.67 9.88 17.97
C TYR A 249 5.75 10.80 17.15
N GLY A 250 4.57 10.33 16.77
CA GLY A 250 3.63 11.06 15.93
C GLY A 250 3.97 11.01 14.44
N ALA A 251 2.93 11.09 13.62
CA ALA A 251 3.02 11.17 12.16
C ALA A 251 3.77 12.41 11.66
N ASN A 252 4.66 12.23 10.69
CA ASN A 252 5.33 13.34 10.00
C ASN A 252 4.54 13.76 8.75
N LEU A 253 3.58 14.66 8.95
CA LEU A 253 2.71 15.18 7.88
C LEU A 253 3.41 16.19 6.96
N ALA A 254 4.66 16.59 7.24
CA ALA A 254 5.42 17.46 6.34
C ALA A 254 6.06 16.68 5.18
N THR A 255 6.20 15.37 5.34
CA THR A 255 6.81 14.50 4.34
C THR A 255 5.92 14.41 3.11
N ARG A 256 6.47 14.76 1.95
CA ARG A 256 5.81 14.63 0.64
C ARG A 256 4.43 15.29 0.56
N ALA A 257 4.20 16.36 1.34
CA ALA A 257 2.90 17.07 1.42
C ALA A 257 2.46 17.85 0.15
N ALA A 258 3.04 17.55 -1.00
CA ALA A 258 2.69 18.07 -2.32
C ALA A 258 2.62 16.87 -3.30
N ASP A 259 1.99 17.07 -4.46
CA ASP A 259 1.77 16.02 -5.46
C ASP A 259 3.00 15.13 -5.71
N THR A 260 2.86 13.85 -5.33
CA THR A 260 3.92 12.86 -5.40
C THR A 260 3.54 11.69 -6.29
N THR A 261 4.45 11.32 -7.18
CA THR A 261 4.37 10.07 -7.95
C THR A 261 5.25 9.01 -7.30
N TYR A 262 4.71 7.81 -7.13
CA TYR A 262 5.37 6.60 -6.64
C TYR A 262 5.42 5.54 -7.74
N GLY A 263 6.48 4.71 -7.79
CA GLY A 263 6.68 3.72 -8.84
C GLY A 263 7.54 4.27 -9.99
N PHE A 264 7.08 4.10 -11.23
CA PHE A 264 7.70 4.73 -12.39
C PHE A 264 7.56 6.25 -12.31
N ASN A 265 8.48 6.99 -12.93
CA ASN A 265 8.46 8.46 -12.94
C ASN A 265 8.39 9.09 -11.53
N SER A 266 8.88 8.37 -10.52
CA SER A 266 8.76 8.74 -9.13
C SER A 266 9.37 10.11 -8.84
N THR A 267 8.63 10.92 -8.09
CA THR A 267 9.10 12.21 -7.54
C THR A 267 9.37 12.12 -6.03
N ALA A 268 9.18 10.95 -5.44
CA ALA A 268 9.32 10.74 -3.99
C ALA A 268 10.77 10.84 -3.48
N ASP A 269 11.76 10.90 -4.38
CA ASP A 269 13.20 10.95 -4.08
C ASP A 269 13.66 9.84 -3.11
N ARG A 270 13.11 8.63 -3.28
CA ARG A 270 13.49 7.44 -2.51
C ARG A 270 13.73 6.26 -3.43
N ASP A 271 14.81 5.54 -3.18
CA ASP A 271 15.20 4.37 -3.94
C ASP A 271 14.13 3.26 -3.88
N TYR A 272 13.55 3.03 -2.69
CA TYR A 272 12.53 1.99 -2.48
C TYR A 272 11.15 2.34 -3.05
N TYR A 273 10.87 3.61 -3.36
CA TYR A 273 9.64 4.03 -4.03
C TYR A 273 9.78 4.11 -5.56
N SER A 274 10.97 3.93 -6.12
CA SER A 274 11.24 4.21 -7.53
C SER A 274 11.42 2.94 -8.35
N ALA A 275 10.62 2.78 -9.41
CA ALA A 275 10.85 1.78 -10.45
C ALA A 275 11.58 2.42 -11.63
N THR A 276 12.66 1.80 -12.07
CA THR A 276 13.50 2.30 -13.17
C THR A 276 13.47 1.41 -14.40
N SER A 277 12.83 0.23 -14.30
CA SER A 277 12.66 -0.72 -15.38
C SER A 277 11.53 -1.71 -15.07
N THR A 278 11.09 -2.45 -16.09
CA THR A 278 10.08 -3.52 -15.99
C THR A 278 10.47 -4.67 -15.05
N SER A 279 11.75 -4.79 -14.70
CA SER A 279 12.28 -5.80 -13.77
C SER A 279 12.42 -5.31 -12.33
N SER A 280 12.07 -4.05 -12.05
CA SER A 280 12.15 -3.48 -10.70
C SER A 280 11.25 -4.26 -9.75
N LYS A 281 11.78 -4.66 -8.58
CA LYS A 281 11.00 -5.31 -7.52
C LYS A 281 10.70 -4.29 -6.43
N LEU A 282 9.52 -3.71 -6.51
CA LEU A 282 9.02 -2.75 -5.52
C LEU A 282 8.50 -3.49 -4.29
N VAL A 283 8.97 -3.11 -3.10
CA VAL A 283 8.42 -3.59 -1.82
C VAL A 283 8.38 -2.40 -0.86
N PHE A 284 7.20 -1.81 -0.67
CA PHE A 284 7.06 -0.61 0.16
C PHE A 284 5.65 -0.42 0.73
N ALA A 285 5.57 0.39 1.78
CA ALA A 285 4.33 1.00 2.26
C ALA A 285 4.40 2.52 2.02
N VAL A 286 3.37 3.11 1.40
CA VAL A 286 3.32 4.55 1.14
C VAL A 286 3.04 5.30 2.43
N TRP A 287 3.90 6.25 2.76
CA TRP A 287 3.59 7.33 3.69
C TRP A 287 3.61 8.64 2.92
N ASP A 288 2.51 9.39 3.00
CA ASP A 288 2.37 10.69 2.36
C ASP A 288 1.64 11.66 3.31
N GLY A 289 2.10 12.91 3.36
CA GLY A 289 1.54 13.97 4.19
C GLY A 289 0.40 14.74 3.52
N GLY A 290 0.15 14.54 2.23
CA GLY A 290 -0.93 15.11 1.44
C GLY A 290 -0.47 15.61 0.07
N GLY A 291 -1.40 16.13 -0.72
CA GLY A 291 -1.13 16.45 -2.12
C GLY A 291 -2.16 15.75 -2.99
N LYS A 292 -1.92 15.71 -4.30
CA LYS A 292 -2.60 14.81 -5.22
C LYS A 292 -1.61 13.80 -5.77
N ASP A 293 -1.68 12.58 -5.28
CA ASP A 293 -0.63 11.59 -5.42
C ASP A 293 -1.00 10.49 -6.41
N THR A 294 0.03 9.85 -6.98
CA THR A 294 -0.14 8.85 -8.04
C THR A 294 0.70 7.62 -7.78
N LEU A 295 0.08 6.44 -7.81
CA LEU A 295 0.79 5.18 -8.02
C LEU A 295 0.95 4.94 -9.52
N ASP A 296 2.15 5.14 -10.05
CA ASP A 296 2.47 4.91 -11.47
C ASP A 296 3.19 3.58 -11.65
N PHE A 297 2.47 2.60 -12.18
CA PHE A 297 2.97 1.26 -12.48
C PHE A 297 3.00 0.96 -13.99
N SER A 298 3.02 2.02 -14.80
CA SER A 298 2.89 1.98 -16.26
C SER A 298 3.95 1.18 -17.00
N GLY A 299 5.15 1.05 -16.44
CA GLY A 299 6.22 0.29 -17.07
C GLY A 299 6.09 -1.22 -16.93
N TYR A 300 5.17 -1.75 -16.12
CA TYR A 300 5.00 -3.20 -15.97
C TYR A 300 4.11 -3.81 -17.06
N THR A 301 4.40 -5.07 -17.41
CA THR A 301 3.64 -5.83 -18.43
C THR A 301 2.86 -7.00 -17.85
N SER A 302 3.08 -7.31 -16.57
CA SER A 302 2.29 -8.32 -15.85
C SER A 302 0.94 -7.72 -15.48
N SER A 303 -0.12 -8.53 -15.46
CA SER A 303 -1.37 -8.16 -14.77
C SER A 303 -1.12 -7.76 -13.32
N GLN A 304 -1.73 -6.65 -12.92
CA GLN A 304 -1.57 -6.02 -11.62
C GLN A 304 -2.93 -5.95 -10.92
N LYS A 305 -2.88 -5.83 -9.59
CA LYS A 305 -4.06 -5.47 -8.79
C LYS A 305 -3.69 -4.32 -7.88
N ILE A 306 -4.29 -3.16 -8.11
CA ILE A 306 -3.96 -1.89 -7.46
C ILE A 306 -5.15 -1.48 -6.60
N ASN A 307 -4.90 -1.21 -5.32
CA ASN A 307 -5.91 -0.76 -4.37
C ASN A 307 -5.45 0.55 -3.71
N LEU A 308 -6.24 1.61 -3.88
CA LEU A 308 -5.94 2.95 -3.34
C LEU A 308 -6.52 3.20 -1.94
N ASN A 309 -7.15 2.21 -1.32
CA ASN A 309 -7.66 2.36 0.05
C ASN A 309 -6.50 2.32 1.06
N GLU A 310 -6.62 3.11 2.13
CA GLU A 310 -5.66 3.07 3.24
C GLU A 310 -5.58 1.66 3.85
N ALA A 311 -4.42 1.30 4.41
CA ALA A 311 -4.16 0.00 5.02
C ALA A 311 -4.46 -1.22 4.11
N SER A 312 -4.53 -1.01 2.80
CA SER A 312 -4.70 -2.06 1.79
C SER A 312 -3.36 -2.46 1.17
N PHE A 313 -3.39 -3.55 0.40
CA PHE A 313 -2.24 -4.11 -0.31
C PHE A 313 -2.56 -4.28 -1.80
N SER A 314 -1.50 -4.20 -2.60
CA SER A 314 -1.51 -4.30 -4.06
C SER A 314 -0.51 -5.35 -4.56
N ASP A 315 -0.89 -6.02 -5.65
CA ASP A 315 -0.08 -6.99 -6.40
C ASP A 315 0.53 -6.26 -7.62
N VAL A 316 1.81 -5.88 -7.54
CA VAL A 316 2.43 -4.94 -8.50
C VAL A 316 3.69 -5.53 -9.13
N GLY A 317 3.88 -5.35 -10.45
CA GLY A 317 5.09 -5.80 -11.14
C GLY A 317 5.34 -7.31 -11.09
N GLY A 318 4.26 -8.10 -11.01
CA GLY A 318 4.31 -9.56 -10.92
C GLY A 318 4.73 -10.08 -9.54
N LEU A 319 4.79 -9.24 -8.52
CA LEU A 319 4.86 -9.63 -7.10
C LEU A 319 3.42 -9.68 -6.52
N VAL A 320 3.28 -10.15 -5.28
CA VAL A 320 1.98 -10.30 -4.60
C VAL A 320 2.03 -9.62 -3.24
N GLY A 321 1.10 -8.69 -2.98
CA GLY A 321 0.98 -7.92 -1.75
C GLY A 321 2.24 -7.15 -1.36
N ASN A 322 2.95 -6.63 -2.36
CA ASN A 322 4.25 -6.00 -2.19
C ASN A 322 4.19 -4.47 -2.06
N VAL A 323 3.08 -3.86 -2.47
CA VAL A 323 2.82 -2.43 -2.28
C VAL A 323 1.65 -2.27 -1.32
N SER A 324 1.76 -1.36 -0.36
CA SER A 324 0.67 -1.01 0.56
C SER A 324 0.58 0.49 0.78
N ILE A 325 -0.54 0.96 1.31
CA ILE A 325 -0.74 2.36 1.72
C ILE A 325 -0.87 2.40 3.24
N ALA A 326 -0.11 3.26 3.92
CA ALA A 326 -0.19 3.38 5.37
C ALA A 326 -1.57 3.88 5.82
N LYS A 327 -1.94 3.55 7.05
CA LYS A 327 -3.17 4.06 7.66
C LYS A 327 -3.13 5.59 7.78
N GLY A 328 -4.21 6.25 7.40
CA GLY A 328 -4.36 7.71 7.39
C GLY A 328 -3.84 8.40 6.13
N VAL A 329 -3.31 7.65 5.15
CA VAL A 329 -2.83 8.19 3.87
C VAL A 329 -3.92 8.05 2.81
N VAL A 330 -4.13 9.11 2.03
CA VAL A 330 -4.99 9.11 0.85
C VAL A 330 -4.09 9.19 -0.37
N ILE A 331 -4.33 8.33 -1.36
CA ILE A 331 -3.69 8.40 -2.69
C ILE A 331 -4.80 8.51 -3.73
N GLU A 332 -4.72 9.52 -4.59
CA GLU A 332 -5.82 9.89 -5.48
C GLU A 332 -5.78 9.12 -6.80
N ASN A 333 -4.61 8.78 -7.33
CA ASN A 333 -4.51 8.31 -8.72
C ASN A 333 -3.75 7.00 -8.83
N ALA A 334 -4.10 6.23 -9.86
CA ALA A 334 -3.39 5.01 -10.24
C ALA A 334 -3.22 4.93 -11.76
N ILE A 335 -2.06 4.46 -12.18
CA ILE A 335 -1.77 4.13 -13.58
C ILE A 335 -1.33 2.67 -13.63
N GLY A 336 -2.14 1.83 -14.24
CA GLY A 336 -1.82 0.45 -14.60
C GLY A 336 -0.78 0.38 -15.72
N GLY A 337 -0.47 -0.83 -16.13
CA GLY A 337 0.58 -1.17 -17.09
C GLY A 337 0.03 -1.57 -18.45
N SER A 338 0.71 -2.54 -19.08
CA SER A 338 0.27 -3.15 -20.34
C SER A 338 -0.34 -4.55 -20.16
N GLY A 339 -0.60 -4.95 -18.91
CA GLY A 339 -1.25 -6.21 -18.55
C GLY A 339 -2.75 -6.00 -18.36
N ASN A 340 -3.51 -7.08 -18.15
CA ASN A 340 -4.92 -6.95 -17.76
C ASN A 340 -4.97 -6.64 -16.27
N ASP A 341 -5.19 -5.37 -15.93
CA ASP A 341 -5.05 -4.86 -14.58
C ASP A 341 -6.42 -4.71 -13.90
N LEU A 342 -6.39 -4.79 -12.57
CA LEU A 342 -7.54 -4.52 -11.72
C LEU A 342 -7.21 -3.32 -10.85
N ILE A 343 -8.00 -2.24 -10.95
CA ILE A 343 -7.77 -0.99 -10.23
C ILE A 343 -8.99 -0.65 -9.38
N ILE A 344 -8.77 -0.53 -8.06
CA ILE A 344 -9.75 -0.11 -7.06
C ILE A 344 -9.33 1.27 -6.54
N GLY A 345 -10.19 2.27 -6.76
CA GLY A 345 -10.09 3.59 -6.15
C GLY A 345 -10.53 3.57 -4.68
N ASN A 346 -10.85 4.74 -4.13
CA ASN A 346 -11.20 4.90 -2.73
C ASN A 346 -12.45 5.79 -2.57
N GLY A 347 -12.53 6.59 -1.50
CA GLY A 347 -13.69 7.42 -1.20
C GLY A 347 -13.57 8.88 -1.68
N VAL A 348 -12.47 9.23 -2.35
CA VAL A 348 -12.23 10.57 -2.92
C VAL A 348 -12.24 10.51 -4.45
N ALA A 349 -12.32 11.67 -5.11
CA ALA A 349 -12.26 11.72 -6.57
C ALA A 349 -10.90 11.22 -7.09
N ASN A 350 -10.93 10.10 -7.80
CA ASN A 350 -9.75 9.43 -8.33
C ASN A 350 -9.52 9.71 -9.83
N GLU A 351 -8.25 9.67 -10.27
CA GLU A 351 -7.89 9.50 -11.69
C GLU A 351 -7.29 8.12 -11.90
N LEU A 352 -8.05 7.21 -12.52
CA LEU A 352 -7.67 5.81 -12.71
C LEU A 352 -7.44 5.51 -14.18
N ARG A 353 -6.25 5.04 -14.54
CA ARG A 353 -5.86 4.71 -15.91
C ARG A 353 -5.46 3.24 -15.99
N GLY A 354 -6.22 2.43 -16.74
CA GLY A 354 -5.92 1.01 -16.98
C GLY A 354 -4.63 0.84 -17.77
N GLY A 355 -4.60 1.43 -18.97
CA GLY A 355 -3.41 1.46 -19.81
C GLY A 355 -3.64 0.65 -21.08
N ALA A 356 -2.87 -0.42 -21.27
CA ALA A 356 -3.16 -1.39 -22.32
C ALA A 356 -3.48 -2.73 -21.69
N GLY A 357 -4.39 -3.49 -22.29
CA GLY A 357 -4.90 -4.71 -21.67
C GLY A 357 -6.40 -4.61 -21.49
N ASN A 358 -7.03 -5.69 -21.03
CA ASN A 358 -8.44 -5.69 -20.69
C ASN A 358 -8.57 -5.42 -19.19
N ASP A 359 -8.78 -4.16 -18.83
CA ASP A 359 -8.69 -3.70 -17.45
C ASP A 359 -10.06 -3.70 -16.76
N ILE A 360 -10.06 -3.90 -15.44
CA ILE A 360 -11.25 -3.78 -14.59
C ILE A 360 -11.02 -2.61 -13.64
N ILE A 361 -11.85 -1.58 -13.77
CA ILE A 361 -11.70 -0.33 -13.02
C ILE A 361 -12.94 -0.11 -12.16
N PHE A 362 -12.72 0.08 -10.85
CA PHE A 362 -13.75 0.42 -9.88
C PHE A 362 -13.35 1.75 -9.21
N GLY A 363 -14.08 2.83 -9.51
CA GLY A 363 -13.80 4.16 -8.96
C GLY A 363 -13.98 4.22 -7.44
N GLY A 364 -15.05 3.62 -6.94
CA GLY A 364 -15.43 3.71 -5.54
C GLY A 364 -16.36 4.89 -5.33
N GLY A 365 -16.19 5.64 -4.25
CA GLY A 365 -16.98 6.84 -4.01
C GLY A 365 -16.19 8.07 -4.44
N GLY A 366 -16.86 9.05 -5.07
CA GLY A 366 -16.15 10.21 -5.58
C GLY A 366 -16.87 10.77 -6.79
N ALA A 367 -16.19 11.64 -7.53
CA ALA A 367 -16.56 11.97 -8.90
C ALA A 367 -15.33 11.64 -9.73
N ASP A 368 -15.24 10.40 -10.16
CA ASP A 368 -14.00 9.83 -10.65
C ASP A 368 -13.81 10.10 -12.14
N LYS A 369 -12.54 10.13 -12.57
CA LYS A 369 -12.19 10.10 -13.98
C LYS A 369 -11.49 8.78 -14.29
N LEU A 370 -12.10 8.03 -15.19
CA LEU A 370 -11.73 6.66 -15.47
C LEU A 370 -11.29 6.56 -16.94
N TRP A 371 -10.10 6.03 -17.18
CA TRP A 371 -9.58 5.74 -18.52
C TRP A 371 -9.32 4.25 -18.61
N GLY A 372 -9.99 3.56 -19.54
CA GLY A 372 -9.68 2.18 -19.86
C GLY A 372 -8.34 2.09 -20.59
N GLY A 373 -8.21 2.93 -21.62
CA GLY A 373 -7.07 2.92 -22.53
C GLY A 373 -7.32 2.01 -23.72
N THR A 374 -6.38 1.12 -24.05
CA THR A 374 -6.53 0.20 -25.18
C THR A 374 -6.85 -1.21 -24.70
N GLY A 375 -7.98 -1.75 -25.13
CA GLY A 375 -8.38 -3.12 -24.82
C GLY A 375 -9.88 -3.15 -24.57
N ALA A 376 -10.40 -4.26 -24.05
CA ALA A 376 -11.81 -4.36 -23.69
C ALA A 376 -11.96 -4.14 -22.18
N ASP A 377 -12.27 -2.92 -21.79
CA ASP A 377 -12.22 -2.49 -20.41
C ASP A 377 -13.59 -2.53 -19.75
N THR A 378 -13.62 -2.78 -18.44
CA THR A 378 -14.85 -2.87 -17.65
C THR A 378 -14.84 -1.88 -16.51
N PHE A 379 -15.76 -0.93 -16.53
CA PHE A 379 -15.98 0.07 -15.49
C PHE A 379 -17.10 -0.41 -14.56
N VAL A 380 -16.74 -0.80 -13.35
CA VAL A 380 -17.65 -1.44 -12.38
C VAL A 380 -18.23 -0.41 -11.43
N PHE A 381 -19.52 -0.52 -11.14
CA PHE A 381 -20.25 0.25 -10.13
C PHE A 381 -21.08 -0.72 -9.27
N ALA A 382 -20.92 -0.64 -7.96
CA ALA A 382 -21.51 -1.57 -7.00
C ALA A 382 -22.60 -0.94 -6.14
N ALA A 383 -22.69 0.39 -6.10
CA ALA A 383 -23.74 1.13 -5.42
C ALA A 383 -24.10 2.43 -6.14
N SER A 384 -25.30 2.95 -5.89
CA SER A 384 -25.72 4.27 -6.40
C SER A 384 -24.82 5.41 -5.91
N SER A 385 -24.22 5.24 -4.72
CA SER A 385 -23.27 6.20 -4.15
C SER A 385 -21.96 6.31 -4.91
N ASP A 386 -21.63 5.31 -5.72
CA ASP A 386 -20.37 5.28 -6.47
C ASP A 386 -20.38 6.33 -7.57
N SER A 387 -21.56 6.68 -8.11
CA SER A 387 -21.68 7.73 -9.12
C SER A 387 -23.01 8.47 -9.04
N ARG A 388 -23.03 9.53 -8.21
CA ARG A 388 -24.24 10.29 -7.93
C ARG A 388 -24.51 11.33 -9.02
N PRO A 389 -25.76 11.66 -9.36
CA PRO A 389 -26.08 12.74 -10.30
C PRO A 389 -25.48 14.11 -9.95
N SER A 390 -25.26 14.40 -8.66
CA SER A 390 -24.62 15.65 -8.21
C SER A 390 -23.09 15.67 -8.40
N ALA A 391 -22.48 14.50 -8.57
CA ALA A 391 -21.04 14.30 -8.69
C ALA A 391 -20.79 13.01 -9.50
N PRO A 392 -21.16 13.01 -10.80
CA PRO A 392 -21.08 11.81 -11.62
C PRO A 392 -19.65 11.52 -12.04
N ASP A 393 -19.36 10.25 -12.25
CA ASP A 393 -18.12 9.78 -12.83
C ASP A 393 -18.08 10.11 -14.31
N GLN A 394 -16.85 10.18 -14.82
CA GLN A 394 -16.55 10.41 -16.21
C GLN A 394 -15.63 9.29 -16.70
N ILE A 395 -16.15 8.44 -17.58
CA ILE A 395 -15.34 7.51 -18.36
C ILE A 395 -14.83 8.25 -19.57
N MET A 396 -13.52 8.42 -19.67
CA MET A 396 -12.90 9.47 -20.48
C MET A 396 -12.52 9.02 -21.90
N ASP A 397 -12.61 7.73 -22.21
CA ASP A 397 -12.18 7.14 -23.49
C ASP A 397 -13.03 5.93 -23.94
N PHE A 398 -14.30 5.89 -23.56
CA PHE A 398 -15.20 4.75 -23.79
C PHE A 398 -15.38 4.39 -25.27
N VAL A 399 -15.22 3.10 -25.60
CA VAL A 399 -15.42 2.54 -26.94
C VAL A 399 -16.58 1.54 -26.93
N SER A 400 -17.73 1.95 -27.49
CA SER A 400 -18.91 1.06 -27.62
C SER A 400 -18.61 -0.21 -28.42
N GLY A 401 -19.18 -1.33 -27.98
CA GLY A 401 -18.93 -2.66 -28.53
C GLY A 401 -17.63 -3.32 -28.06
N GLN A 402 -16.77 -2.58 -27.37
CA GLN A 402 -15.53 -3.05 -26.78
C GLN A 402 -15.61 -2.97 -25.25
N ASP A 403 -15.83 -1.78 -24.72
CA ASP A 403 -15.88 -1.53 -23.28
C ASP A 403 -17.25 -1.85 -22.68
N LYS A 404 -17.28 -1.99 -21.35
CA LYS A 404 -18.50 -2.28 -20.58
C LYS A 404 -18.64 -1.37 -19.37
N ILE A 405 -19.87 -0.94 -19.13
CA ILE A 405 -20.31 -0.37 -17.85
C ILE A 405 -21.03 -1.48 -17.11
N ASP A 406 -20.49 -1.89 -15.97
CA ASP A 406 -20.97 -3.02 -15.19
C ASP A 406 -21.65 -2.55 -13.91
N LEU A 407 -22.97 -2.72 -13.87
CA LEU A 407 -23.84 -2.36 -12.76
C LEU A 407 -24.35 -3.62 -12.03
N SER A 408 -23.90 -4.82 -12.43
CA SER A 408 -24.47 -6.10 -12.00
C SER A 408 -24.42 -6.36 -10.50
N ALA A 409 -23.60 -5.61 -9.77
CA ALA A 409 -23.45 -5.70 -8.33
C ALA A 409 -24.34 -4.75 -7.53
N MET A 410 -24.99 -3.76 -8.18
CA MET A 410 -25.90 -2.85 -7.47
C MET A 410 -27.04 -3.63 -6.82
N PRO A 411 -27.42 -3.33 -5.55
CA PRO A 411 -28.45 -4.08 -4.84
C PRO A 411 -29.78 -4.22 -5.58
N GLU A 412 -30.16 -3.21 -6.37
CA GLU A 412 -31.35 -3.18 -7.22
C GLU A 412 -31.33 -4.31 -8.27
N PHE A 413 -30.18 -4.55 -8.89
CA PHE A 413 -29.99 -5.58 -9.91
C PHE A 413 -29.62 -6.93 -9.28
N ALA A 414 -28.59 -6.95 -8.42
CA ALA A 414 -28.03 -8.16 -7.84
C ALA A 414 -28.97 -8.89 -6.87
N THR A 415 -29.69 -8.14 -6.03
CA THR A 415 -30.52 -8.71 -4.94
C THR A 415 -32.00 -8.57 -5.25
N SER A 416 -32.43 -7.38 -5.68
CA SER A 416 -33.84 -7.11 -5.94
C SER A 416 -34.29 -7.57 -7.33
N HIS A 417 -33.35 -7.96 -8.21
CA HIS A 417 -33.61 -8.47 -9.56
C HIS A 417 -34.51 -7.53 -10.39
N ILE A 418 -34.39 -6.21 -10.18
CA ILE A 418 -35.16 -5.21 -10.91
C ILE A 418 -34.62 -5.13 -12.34
N PRO A 419 -35.43 -5.27 -13.40
CA PRO A 419 -34.94 -5.14 -14.77
C PRO A 419 -34.49 -3.72 -15.10
N LEU A 420 -33.34 -3.58 -15.75
CA LEU A 420 -32.90 -2.30 -16.31
C LEU A 420 -33.69 -2.04 -17.60
N THR A 421 -34.51 -0.98 -17.61
CA THR A 421 -35.44 -0.70 -18.71
C THR A 421 -35.15 0.66 -19.33
N PHE A 422 -34.69 0.67 -20.59
CA PHE A 422 -34.39 1.93 -21.27
C PHE A 422 -35.65 2.66 -21.72
N VAL A 423 -35.76 3.93 -21.33
CA VAL A 423 -36.91 4.83 -21.59
C VAL A 423 -36.45 6.19 -22.08
N SER A 424 -37.36 6.96 -22.69
CA SER A 424 -37.08 8.34 -23.10
C SER A 424 -37.35 9.38 -22.00
N ALA A 425 -38.04 8.99 -20.92
CA ALA A 425 -38.30 9.79 -19.74
C ALA A 425 -38.72 8.88 -18.57
N PHE A 426 -38.34 9.22 -17.33
CA PHE A 426 -38.77 8.48 -16.14
C PHE A 426 -40.28 8.65 -15.90
N SER A 427 -40.96 7.54 -15.65
CA SER A 427 -42.39 7.50 -15.31
C SER A 427 -42.66 7.13 -13.85
N GLY A 428 -41.61 6.83 -13.08
CA GLY A 428 -41.68 6.45 -11.67
C GLY A 428 -41.72 4.93 -11.53
N THR A 429 -40.77 4.26 -12.16
CA THR A 429 -40.61 2.80 -12.07
C THR A 429 -39.13 2.53 -11.85
N ALA A 430 -38.81 1.88 -10.75
CA ALA A 430 -37.44 1.52 -10.40
C ALA A 430 -36.79 0.71 -11.54
N GLY A 431 -35.51 0.97 -11.78
CA GLY A 431 -34.73 0.37 -12.86
C GLY A 431 -34.93 1.04 -14.22
N GLN A 432 -35.67 2.16 -14.31
CA GLN A 432 -35.74 2.92 -15.55
C GLN A 432 -34.41 3.63 -15.81
N ALA A 433 -33.92 3.53 -17.04
CA ALA A 433 -32.67 4.15 -17.46
C ALA A 433 -32.88 5.04 -18.68
N MET A 434 -32.16 6.17 -18.72
CA MET A 434 -32.05 7.04 -19.88
C MET A 434 -30.60 7.04 -20.35
N LEU A 435 -30.38 6.65 -21.61
CA LEU A 435 -29.08 6.76 -22.26
C LEU A 435 -29.14 7.90 -23.27
N SER A 436 -28.70 9.08 -22.84
CA SER A 436 -28.74 10.30 -23.64
C SER A 436 -27.43 10.49 -24.38
N GLN A 437 -27.51 10.66 -25.70
CA GLN A 437 -26.32 10.97 -26.50
C GLN A 437 -26.05 12.48 -26.47
N ILE A 438 -24.81 12.86 -26.16
CA ILE A 438 -24.28 14.21 -26.22
C ILE A 438 -23.18 14.29 -27.29
N SER A 439 -22.72 15.50 -27.65
CA SER A 439 -21.81 15.70 -28.78
C SER A 439 -20.51 14.91 -28.70
N THR A 440 -20.01 14.67 -27.48
CA THR A 440 -18.73 14.00 -27.22
C THR A 440 -18.88 12.60 -26.64
N GLY A 441 -20.09 12.11 -26.39
CA GLY A 441 -20.31 10.80 -25.77
C GLY A 441 -21.74 10.62 -25.25
N SER A 442 -21.91 10.00 -24.09
CA SER A 442 -23.23 9.67 -23.54
C SER A 442 -23.35 10.04 -22.06
N THR A 443 -24.58 10.20 -21.60
CA THR A 443 -24.93 10.21 -20.18
C THR A 443 -25.92 9.08 -19.92
N LEU A 444 -25.56 8.16 -19.03
CA LEU A 444 -26.45 7.15 -18.49
C LEU A 444 -26.99 7.66 -17.15
N SER A 445 -28.31 7.81 -17.05
CA SER A 445 -29.00 8.17 -15.82
C SER A 445 -30.00 7.07 -15.46
N ILE A 446 -30.09 6.69 -14.18
CA ILE A 446 -30.94 5.59 -13.73
C ILE A 446 -31.79 6.05 -12.53
N ASP A 447 -33.11 5.87 -12.65
CA ASP A 447 -34.08 5.96 -11.55
C ASP A 447 -34.13 4.60 -10.86
N LEU A 448 -33.38 4.45 -9.77
CA LEU A 448 -33.23 3.19 -9.04
C LEU A 448 -34.38 3.00 -8.05
N THR A 449 -34.96 4.09 -7.55
CA THR A 449 -36.00 4.08 -6.50
C THR A 449 -37.43 4.12 -7.05
N GLY A 450 -37.61 4.56 -8.29
CA GLY A 450 -38.91 4.75 -8.94
C GLY A 450 -39.59 6.08 -8.61
N ASP A 451 -38.83 7.09 -8.16
CA ASP A 451 -39.35 8.38 -7.72
C ASP A 451 -39.40 9.45 -8.85
N ARG A 452 -39.00 9.07 -10.08
CA ARG A 452 -38.86 9.93 -11.27
C ARG A 452 -37.63 10.84 -11.27
N ALA A 453 -36.70 10.64 -10.35
CA ALA A 453 -35.39 11.27 -10.37
C ALA A 453 -34.31 10.25 -10.71
N ALA A 454 -33.17 10.71 -11.21
CA ALA A 454 -32.00 9.85 -11.29
C ALA A 454 -31.40 9.69 -9.90
N ASP A 455 -31.06 8.46 -9.52
CA ASP A 455 -30.31 8.10 -8.32
C ASP A 455 -28.84 7.83 -8.63
N PHE A 456 -28.57 7.41 -9.88
CA PHE A 456 -27.24 7.10 -10.40
C PHE A 456 -27.02 7.81 -11.73
N MET A 457 -25.80 8.29 -11.97
CA MET A 457 -25.42 8.90 -13.23
C MET A 457 -23.94 8.71 -13.55
N VAL A 458 -23.63 8.25 -14.76
CA VAL A 458 -22.26 8.19 -15.29
C VAL A 458 -22.21 8.83 -16.67
N ASN A 459 -21.13 9.57 -16.94
CA ASN A 459 -20.87 10.17 -18.24
C ASN A 459 -19.77 9.41 -18.96
N THR A 460 -19.87 9.33 -20.29
CA THR A 460 -18.83 8.80 -21.16
C THR A 460 -18.38 9.87 -22.14
N VAL A 461 -17.09 9.93 -22.40
CA VAL A 461 -16.50 10.49 -23.61
C VAL A 461 -16.34 9.32 -24.57
N GLY A 462 -16.99 9.39 -25.73
CA GLY A 462 -17.30 8.24 -26.56
C GLY A 462 -18.76 7.81 -26.39
N GLN A 463 -19.41 7.45 -27.50
CA GLN A 463 -20.82 7.03 -27.46
C GLN A 463 -20.90 5.66 -26.82
N ALA A 464 -21.85 5.44 -25.92
CA ALA A 464 -22.23 4.14 -25.37
C ALA A 464 -23.55 3.66 -25.99
N ALA A 465 -23.71 2.34 -26.09
CA ALA A 465 -24.95 1.69 -26.48
C ALA A 465 -25.55 0.89 -25.31
N THR A 466 -26.84 0.58 -25.40
CA THR A 466 -27.50 -0.25 -24.37
C THR A 466 -26.88 -1.65 -24.24
N THR A 467 -26.22 -2.15 -25.30
CA THR A 467 -25.48 -3.41 -25.32
C THR A 467 -24.13 -3.36 -24.59
N ASP A 468 -23.73 -2.18 -24.13
CA ASP A 468 -22.50 -1.98 -23.37
C ASP A 468 -22.73 -1.97 -21.85
N ILE A 469 -24.00 -2.06 -21.43
CA ILE A 469 -24.39 -2.06 -20.03
C ILE A 469 -24.64 -3.50 -19.56
N VAL A 470 -24.01 -3.89 -18.45
CA VAL A 470 -24.15 -5.20 -17.82
C VAL A 470 -24.93 -5.03 -16.50
N VAL A 471 -25.94 -5.87 -16.27
CA VAL A 471 -26.76 -5.93 -15.03
C VAL A 471 -27.03 -7.35 -14.58
#